data_AF-A0A925MET5-F1
#
_entry.id   AF-A0A925MET5-F1
#
_cell.length_a   1.000
_cell.length_b   1.000
_cell.length_c   1.000
_cell.angle_alpha   90.00
_cell.angle_beta   90.00
_cell.angle_gamma   90.00
#
_symmetry.space_group_name_H-M   'P 1'
#
loop_
_entity.id
_entity.type
_entity.pdbx_description
1 polymer ?
#
loop_
_entity_poly.entity_id
_entity_poly.type
_entity_poly.pdbx_seq_one_letter_code
_entity_poly.pdbx_strand_id
1 'polypeptide(L)' 'AARDQMRANLGPGMRTTRHALAGAPKDARYFVYSRSGKPCIRCQTPIACISQGDNPPRWTWWCPTCQPAYEPAKT' A
#
# COMPACT_ATOMS: atom_id res chain seq x y z
N ALA A 1 25.07 -11.96 1.25
CA ALA A 1 24.02 -10.92 1.38
C ALA A 1 22.82 -11.18 0.45
N ALA A 2 22.90 -10.90 -0.87
CA ALA A 2 21.75 -11.06 -1.77
C ALA A 2 21.24 -12.52 -1.87
N ARG A 3 22.14 -13.49 -1.99
CA ARG A 3 21.81 -14.92 -2.02
C ARG A 3 21.06 -15.39 -0.76
N ASP A 4 21.45 -14.88 0.40
CA ASP A 4 20.88 -15.29 1.69
C ASP A 4 19.47 -14.71 1.85
N GLN A 5 19.25 -13.47 1.39
CA GLN A 5 17.92 -12.85 1.29
C GLN A 5 16.99 -13.61 0.33
N MET A 6 17.51 -14.08 -0.82
CA MET A 6 16.74 -14.88 -1.76
C MET A 6 16.35 -16.24 -1.16
N ARG A 7 17.22 -16.88 -0.38
CA ARG A 7 16.93 -18.16 0.29
C ARG A 7 15.87 -18.03 1.39
N ALA A 8 15.85 -16.92 2.12
CA ALA A 8 14.80 -16.64 3.11
C ALA A 8 13.39 -16.59 2.49
N ASN A 9 13.30 -16.36 1.17
CA ASN A 9 12.03 -16.37 0.47
C ASN A 9 11.49 -17.77 0.13
N LEU A 10 12.23 -18.86 0.35
CA LEU A 10 11.83 -20.21 -0.08
C LEU A 10 10.91 -20.94 0.91
N GLY A 11 10.53 -20.32 2.03
CA GLY A 11 9.66 -20.95 3.04
C GLY A 11 8.30 -21.39 2.47
N PRO A 12 7.77 -22.57 2.89
CA PRO A 12 6.49 -23.07 2.41
C PRO A 12 5.31 -22.26 2.97
N GLY A 13 4.23 -22.15 2.20
CA GLY A 13 2.97 -21.53 2.61
C GLY A 13 2.55 -20.33 1.75
N MET A 14 1.25 -20.00 1.82
CA MET A 14 0.70 -18.84 1.13
C MET A 14 1.26 -17.55 1.75
N ARG A 15 2.00 -16.77 0.96
CA ARG A 15 2.42 -15.42 1.34
C ARG A 15 1.21 -14.49 1.35
N THR A 16 0.68 -14.21 2.54
CA THR A 16 -0.26 -13.13 2.72
C THR A 16 0.47 -11.92 3.30
N THR A 17 0.41 -10.78 2.62
CA THR A 17 1.01 -9.55 3.13
C THR A 17 0.18 -8.93 4.24
N ARG A 18 -1.11 -9.29 4.36
CA ARG A 18 -2.03 -8.99 5.47
C ARG A 18 -3.15 -10.05 5.59
N HIS A 19 -3.53 -10.38 6.82
CA HIS A 19 -4.80 -11.06 7.11
C HIS A 19 -5.93 -10.03 7.21
N ALA A 20 -7.16 -10.42 6.85
CA ALA A 20 -8.33 -9.62 7.24
C ALA A 20 -8.40 -9.60 8.77
N LEU A 21 -8.77 -8.48 9.38
CA LEU A 21 -9.27 -8.55 10.75
C LEU A 21 -10.46 -9.53 10.75
N ALA A 22 -10.51 -10.44 11.72
CA ALA A 22 -11.61 -11.38 11.85
C ALA A 22 -12.94 -10.61 11.94
N GLY A 23 -13.90 -10.96 11.07
CA GLY A 23 -15.20 -10.29 11.00
C GLY A 23 -15.24 -8.98 10.22
N ALA A 24 -14.11 -8.52 9.65
CA ALA A 24 -14.08 -7.29 8.89
C ALA A 24 -14.49 -7.50 7.42
N PRO A 25 -15.13 -6.50 6.76
CA PRO A 25 -15.50 -6.59 5.36
C PRO A 25 -14.27 -6.77 4.45
N LYS A 26 -14.47 -7.31 3.22
CA LYS A 26 -13.37 -7.75 2.33
C LYS A 26 -12.33 -6.66 2.05
N ASP A 27 -12.72 -5.39 2.12
CA ASP A 27 -11.91 -4.19 1.93
C ASP A 27 -11.08 -3.79 3.16
N ALA A 28 -11.40 -4.31 4.34
CA ALA A 28 -10.65 -4.06 5.58
C ALA A 28 -9.25 -4.68 5.59
N ARG A 29 -8.94 -5.54 4.60
CA ARG A 29 -7.57 -6.02 4.35
C ARG A 29 -6.66 -4.94 3.77
N TYR A 30 -7.23 -3.98 3.06
CA TYR A 30 -6.45 -2.99 2.32
C TYR A 30 -6.28 -1.72 3.14
N PHE A 31 -5.03 -1.28 3.31
CA PHE A 31 -4.73 -0.08 4.09
C PHE A 31 -5.01 1.19 3.28
N VAL A 32 -4.75 1.14 1.96
CA VAL A 32 -4.91 2.27 1.03
C VAL A 32 -5.63 1.91 -0.28
N TYR A 33 -5.45 0.69 -0.78
CA TYR A 33 -5.97 0.29 -2.10
C TYR A 33 -7.49 0.39 -2.18
N SER A 34 -8.00 1.05 -3.23
CA SER A 34 -9.43 1.35 -3.45
C SER A 34 -10.13 2.07 -2.28
N ARG A 35 -9.38 2.82 -1.45
CA ARG A 35 -9.91 3.54 -0.28
C ARG A 35 -9.90 5.06 -0.43
N SER A 36 -9.83 5.59 -1.66
CA SER A 36 -9.85 7.04 -1.90
C SER A 36 -10.94 7.76 -1.08
N GLY A 37 -10.57 8.84 -0.40
CA GLY A 37 -11.48 9.61 0.46
C GLY A 37 -11.83 8.97 1.81
N LYS A 38 -11.59 7.66 2.02
CA LYS A 38 -11.73 7.03 3.34
C LYS A 38 -10.57 7.45 4.26
N PRO A 39 -10.77 7.45 5.59
CA PRO A 39 -9.70 7.78 6.53
C PRO A 39 -8.58 6.73 6.47
N CYS A 40 -7.34 7.23 6.52
CA CYS A 40 -6.16 6.39 6.74
C CYS A 40 -6.26 5.69 8.09
N ILE A 41 -6.04 4.38 8.12
CA ILE A 41 -6.11 3.61 9.37
C ILE A 41 -5.01 3.94 10.39
N ARG A 42 -3.95 4.68 9.98
CA ARG A 42 -2.86 5.12 10.86
C ARG A 42 -3.08 6.52 11.43
N CYS A 43 -3.43 7.49 10.56
CA CYS A 43 -3.45 8.90 10.92
C CYS A 43 -4.76 9.64 10.59
N GLN A 44 -5.78 8.93 10.10
CA GLN A 44 -7.10 9.46 9.71
C GLN A 44 -7.12 10.42 8.51
N THR A 45 -5.97 10.92 8.02
CA THR A 45 -5.92 11.71 6.77
C THR A 45 -6.60 10.95 5.61
N PRO A 46 -7.48 11.60 4.82
CA PRO A 46 -8.11 10.96 3.68
C PRO A 46 -7.09 10.37 2.72
N ILE A 47 -7.35 9.15 2.24
CA ILE A 47 -6.51 8.49 1.24
C ILE A 47 -6.65 9.21 -0.10
N ALA A 48 -5.52 9.58 -0.69
CA ALA A 48 -5.40 10.18 -2.01
C ALA A 48 -5.30 9.11 -3.10
N CYS A 49 -5.60 9.50 -4.34
CA CYS A 49 -5.59 8.63 -5.50
C CYS A 49 -5.21 9.41 -6.75
N ILE A 50 -4.41 8.80 -7.61
CA ILE A 50 -4.01 9.36 -8.91
C ILE A 50 -4.10 8.29 -9.98
N SER A 51 -4.49 8.70 -11.18
CA SER A 51 -4.44 7.90 -12.41
C SER A 51 -3.23 8.34 -13.22
N GLN A 52 -2.34 7.41 -13.57
CA GLN A 52 -1.10 7.68 -14.32
C GLN A 52 -1.09 6.95 -15.67
N GLY A 53 -0.84 7.69 -16.75
CA GLY A 53 -0.84 7.19 -18.11
C GLY A 53 -2.25 7.04 -18.70
N ASP A 54 -2.32 6.79 -20.01
CA ASP A 54 -3.58 6.97 -20.74
C ASP A 54 -4.28 5.66 -21.13
N ASN A 55 -3.56 4.52 -21.25
CA ASN A 55 -4.20 3.28 -21.70
C ASN A 55 -3.45 1.95 -21.39
N PRO A 56 -3.89 1.13 -20.42
CA PRO A 56 -4.77 1.50 -19.32
C PRO A 56 -4.01 2.32 -18.27
N PRO A 57 -4.68 3.24 -17.56
CA PRO A 57 -4.04 3.98 -16.48
C PRO A 57 -3.61 3.05 -15.34
N ARG A 58 -2.48 3.38 -14.71
CA ARG A 58 -2.10 2.82 -13.42
C ARG A 58 -2.67 3.70 -12.31
N TRP A 59 -3.60 3.14 -11.54
CA TRP A 59 -4.12 3.78 -10.34
C TRP A 59 -3.19 3.57 -9.16
N THR A 60 -2.88 4.66 -8.46
CA THR A 60 -2.04 4.65 -7.26
C THR A 60 -2.81 5.28 -6.12
N TRP A 61 -2.90 4.59 -4.97
CA TRP A 61 -3.55 5.06 -3.75
C TRP A 61 -2.50 5.20 -2.63
N TRP A 62 -2.54 6.31 -1.90
CA TRP A 62 -1.61 6.55 -0.79
C TRP A 62 -2.22 7.46 0.27
N CYS A 63 -1.64 7.46 1.47
CA CYS A 63 -1.93 8.46 2.48
C CYS A 63 -0.88 9.58 2.37
N PRO A 64 -1.27 10.84 2.07
CA PRO A 64 -0.29 11.91 1.85
C PRO A 64 0.48 12.29 3.13
N THR A 65 -0.05 11.98 4.32
CA THR A 65 0.68 12.20 5.59
C THR A 65 1.65 11.07 5.91
N CYS A 66 1.25 9.81 5.75
CA CYS A 66 2.13 8.67 6.05
C CYS A 66 3.13 8.35 4.94
N GLN A 67 2.81 8.75 3.71
CA GLN A 67 3.62 8.59 2.50
C GLN A 67 3.66 9.93 1.78
N PRO A 68 4.35 10.94 2.35
CA PRO A 68 4.48 12.23 1.70
C PRO A 68 5.17 12.08 0.34
N ALA A 69 4.88 13.01 -0.58
CA ALA A 69 5.64 13.09 -1.82
C ALA A 69 7.12 13.24 -1.47
N TYR A 70 7.96 12.45 -2.13
CA TYR A 70 9.39 12.62 -2.01
C TYR A 70 9.79 13.87 -2.79
N GLU A 71 10.06 14.96 -2.09
CA GLU A 71 10.84 16.06 -2.63
C GLU A 71 12.30 15.83 -2.24
N PRO A 72 13.22 15.55 -3.19
CA PRO A 72 14.64 15.50 -2.85
C PRO A 72 15.07 16.86 -2.31
N ALA A 73 15.86 16.86 -1.24
CA ALA A 73 16.41 18.09 -0.70
C ALA A 73 17.15 18.85 -1.81
N LYS A 74 16.79 20.11 -2.03
CA LYS A 74 17.53 21.00 -2.94
C LYS A 74 18.84 21.33 -2.24
N THR A 75 19.93 20.74 -2.71
CA THR A 75 21.30 21.13 -2.34
C THR A 75 21.67 22.42 -3.06
#